data_AF-A0A8D8ZLZ9-F1
#
_entry.id   AF-A0A8D8ZLZ9-F1
#
_cell.length_a   1.000
_cell.length_b   1.000
_cell.length_c   1.000
_cell.angle_alpha   90.00
_cell.angle_beta   90.00
_cell.angle_gamma   90.00
#
_symmetry.space_group_name_H-M   'P 1'
#
loop_
_entity.id
_entity.type
_entity.pdbx_description
1 polymer ?
#
loop_
_entity_poly.entity_id
_entity_poly.type
_entity_poly.pdbx_seq_one_letter_code
_entity_poly.pdbx_strand_id
1 'polypeptide(L)'
;MGVESVLEAVASQTGASVPALRLVLSVLLGFPIALVHRHSLYNKNRVYQHLYFILTGLFLGYYNYGTDVIHHLITITTCYAVLYISPGSVFSVAFTFIFTMAYLLIGYYLTSTDSYDIVWTMPECVLVMKLTGLAYNLYDGIRPEKGLSKHAQSVALTQVPCPLTVFAHSLFPLTFLIGPHFYLKRYQDFVSGKFTEKESVNGLPNCIRPAVTRSLLGFIYLGVYQVVNMIYSDEYMYSDEYMNAPFWKRSFILGVWGRSAFYKYIAVWLLGEGACILSGITYNGVSDSGTSQWNGCANVSLSVFEGATKFIHYVDSFNINTNHWVLENIYKRLKFLGNKLVSQGAVLLFLAVWHGFHSGYYATFFMEFIIIAFEKDFISALEKNQSLLEFTRRPYVSILTYIFLKIYTFIFLGYCIAPFALLSYSKWIRVYTAYLFLGHVLFMMWPLYKIGVVRYVLKPQRSVKNGKEASRPHKE
;
A
#
# COMPACT_ATOMS: atom_id res chain seq x y z
N MET A 1 35.32 -7.40 14.62
CA MET A 1 33.86 -7.43 14.85
C MET A 1 33.19 -7.80 13.54
N GLY A 2 32.43 -8.88 13.51
CA GLY A 2 31.64 -9.26 12.33
C GLY A 2 30.40 -8.37 12.17
N VAL A 3 29.80 -8.35 10.97
CA VAL A 3 28.58 -7.56 10.70
C VAL A 3 27.47 -7.88 11.71
N GLU A 4 27.31 -9.14 12.09
CA GLU A 4 26.29 -9.57 13.06
C GLU A 4 26.51 -8.93 14.44
N SER A 5 27.75 -8.93 14.96
CA SER A 5 28.06 -8.28 16.24
C SER A 5 27.80 -6.77 16.24
N VAL A 6 27.90 -6.11 15.08
CA VAL A 6 27.55 -4.69 14.95
C VAL A 6 26.03 -4.51 14.97
N LEU A 7 25.28 -5.37 14.28
CA LEU A 7 23.82 -5.32 14.28
C LEU A 7 23.25 -5.56 15.68
N GLU A 8 23.79 -6.53 16.42
CA GLU A 8 23.41 -6.79 17.82
C GLU A 8 23.67 -5.58 18.72
N ALA A 9 24.84 -4.94 18.58
CA ALA A 9 25.19 -3.75 19.36
C ALA A 9 24.31 -2.54 19.04
N VAL A 10 23.87 -2.39 17.78
CA VAL A 10 22.93 -1.33 17.38
C VAL A 10 21.52 -1.66 17.86
N ALA A 11 21.10 -2.92 17.77
CA ALA A 11 19.80 -3.38 18.25
C ALA A 11 19.63 -3.09 19.75
N SER A 12 20.64 -3.40 20.57
CA SER A 12 20.60 -3.14 22.01
C SER A 12 20.52 -1.66 22.37
N GLN A 13 21.06 -0.76 21.54
CA GLN A 13 21.03 0.69 21.78
C GLN A 13 19.75 1.36 21.28
N THR A 14 19.16 0.83 20.20
CA THR A 14 18.01 1.44 19.53
C THR A 14 16.67 0.82 19.94
N GLY A 15 16.68 -0.36 20.56
CA GLY A 15 15.46 -1.13 20.82
C GLY A 15 14.84 -1.74 19.55
N ALA A 16 15.53 -1.66 18.40
CA ALA A 16 15.10 -2.32 17.17
C ALA A 16 15.51 -3.80 17.18
N SER A 17 14.76 -4.65 16.47
CA SER A 17 15.14 -6.05 16.30
C SER A 17 16.26 -6.21 15.28
N VAL A 18 17.13 -7.21 15.48
CA VAL A 18 18.20 -7.54 14.52
C VAL A 18 17.66 -7.77 13.11
N PRO A 19 16.54 -8.52 12.90
CA PRO A 19 15.92 -8.65 11.58
C PRO A 19 15.50 -7.31 10.96
N ALA A 20 14.99 -6.35 11.74
CA ALA A 20 14.61 -5.04 11.23
C ALA A 20 15.81 -4.23 10.75
N LEU A 21 16.92 -4.24 11.51
CA LEU A 21 18.16 -3.57 11.10
C LEU A 21 18.76 -4.22 9.85
N ARG A 22 18.74 -5.56 9.77
CA ARG A 22 19.20 -6.32 8.61
C ARG A 22 18.38 -5.98 7.35
N LEU A 23 17.07 -5.84 7.51
CA LEU A 23 16.18 -5.41 6.44
C LEU A 23 16.49 -3.99 5.97
N VAL A 24 16.64 -3.03 6.89
CA VAL A 24 17.02 -1.65 6.54
C VAL A 24 18.34 -1.62 5.79
N LEU A 25 19.36 -2.35 6.26
CA LEU A 25 20.63 -2.45 5.56
C LEU A 25 20.46 -3.04 4.15
N SER A 26 19.61 -4.04 3.98
CA SER A 26 19.32 -4.65 2.68
C SER A 26 18.64 -3.68 1.71
N VAL A 27 17.72 -2.85 2.21
CA VAL A 27 17.12 -1.76 1.44
C VAL A 27 18.19 -0.73 1.02
N LEU A 28 19.11 -0.39 1.92
CA LEU A 28 20.23 0.51 1.63
C LEU A 28 21.24 -0.09 0.64
N LEU A 29 21.46 -1.41 0.66
CA LEU A 29 22.25 -2.12 -0.36
C LEU A 29 21.59 -2.07 -1.75
N GLY A 30 20.30 -1.75 -1.83
CA GLY A 30 19.62 -1.45 -3.09
C GLY A 30 20.26 -0.28 -3.86
N PHE A 31 20.86 0.71 -3.19
CA PHE A 31 21.52 1.84 -3.84
C PHE A 31 22.79 1.46 -4.60
N PRO A 32 23.81 0.80 -4.00
CA PRO A 32 24.97 0.32 -4.76
C PRO A 32 24.57 -0.68 -5.85
N ILE A 33 23.55 -1.53 -5.61
CA ILE A 33 23.02 -2.43 -6.64
C ILE A 33 22.46 -1.64 -7.83
N ALA A 34 21.64 -0.61 -7.56
CA ALA A 34 21.11 0.26 -8.59
C ALA A 34 22.20 1.03 -9.35
N LEU A 35 23.25 1.51 -8.66
CA LEU A 35 24.38 2.21 -9.30
C LEU A 35 25.21 1.29 -10.21
N VAL A 36 25.50 0.07 -9.76
CA VAL A 36 26.22 -0.91 -10.58
C VAL A 36 25.41 -1.26 -11.82
N HIS A 37 24.11 -1.55 -11.68
CA HIS A 37 23.24 -1.75 -12.85
C HIS A 37 23.27 -0.53 -13.78
N ARG A 38 23.03 0.66 -13.23
CA ARG A 38 22.97 1.92 -13.96
C ARG A 38 24.21 2.19 -14.80
N HIS A 39 25.41 2.02 -14.25
CA HIS A 39 26.66 2.35 -14.94
C HIS A 39 27.20 1.20 -15.79
N SER A 40 26.95 -0.05 -15.40
CA SER A 40 27.59 -1.20 -16.05
C SER A 40 26.66 -1.99 -16.96
N LEU A 41 25.34 -1.95 -16.78
CA LEU A 41 24.39 -2.87 -17.42
C LEU A 41 23.15 -2.19 -18.04
N TYR A 42 22.84 -0.96 -17.66
CA TYR A 42 21.68 -0.21 -18.19
C TYR A 42 21.75 -0.10 -19.72
N ASN A 43 20.63 -0.38 -20.40
CA ASN A 43 20.52 -0.44 -21.86
C ASN A 43 21.53 -1.40 -22.55
N LYS A 44 22.13 -2.34 -21.82
CA LYS A 44 23.00 -3.40 -22.39
C LYS A 44 22.24 -4.73 -22.51
N ASN A 45 22.97 -5.81 -22.76
CA ASN A 45 22.40 -7.15 -22.95
C ASN A 45 21.44 -7.54 -21.80
N ARG A 46 20.19 -7.87 -22.17
CA ARG A 46 19.10 -8.19 -21.22
C ARG A 46 19.40 -9.43 -20.38
N VAL A 47 20.11 -10.42 -20.93
CA VAL A 47 20.48 -11.63 -20.19
C VAL A 47 21.38 -11.27 -19.00
N TYR A 48 22.38 -10.41 -19.20
CA TYR A 48 23.25 -9.96 -18.12
C TYR A 48 22.50 -9.13 -17.07
N GLN A 49 21.55 -8.28 -17.51
CA GLN A 49 20.68 -7.56 -16.58
C GLN A 49 19.84 -8.52 -15.74
N HIS A 50 19.22 -9.53 -16.36
CA HIS A 50 18.40 -10.52 -15.65
C HIS A 50 19.23 -11.33 -14.65
N LEU A 51 20.38 -11.87 -15.06
CA LEU A 51 21.28 -12.62 -14.19
C LEU A 51 21.75 -11.76 -13.01
N TYR A 52 22.12 -10.51 -13.28
CA TYR A 52 22.51 -9.58 -12.23
C TYR A 52 21.40 -9.38 -11.18
N PHE A 53 20.16 -9.15 -11.60
CA PHE A 53 19.04 -8.99 -10.67
C PHE A 53 18.70 -10.26 -9.92
N ILE A 54 18.77 -11.44 -10.56
CA ILE A 54 18.55 -12.72 -9.86
C ILE A 54 19.61 -12.93 -8.80
N LEU A 55 20.89 -12.78 -9.15
CA LEU A 55 22.02 -13.02 -8.23
C LEU A 55 21.99 -12.06 -7.04
N THR A 56 21.76 -10.77 -7.29
CA THR A 56 21.68 -9.76 -6.22
C THR A 56 20.40 -9.92 -5.39
N GLY A 57 19.28 -10.28 -6.00
CA GLY A 57 18.04 -10.59 -5.29
C GLY A 57 18.16 -11.80 -4.37
N LEU A 58 18.75 -12.89 -4.86
CA LEU A 58 19.05 -14.08 -4.06
C LEU A 58 20.04 -13.78 -2.94
N PHE A 59 21.06 -12.98 -3.20
CA PHE A 59 22.00 -12.53 -2.18
C PHE A 59 21.28 -11.79 -1.04
N LEU A 60 20.42 -10.82 -1.37
CA LEU A 60 19.64 -10.09 -0.36
C LEU A 60 18.65 -11.01 0.37
N GLY A 61 17.99 -11.93 -0.34
CA GLY A 61 17.10 -12.92 0.26
C GLY A 61 17.82 -13.84 1.24
N TYR A 62 18.95 -14.42 0.83
CA TYR A 62 19.78 -15.27 1.68
C TYR A 62 20.35 -14.50 2.87
N TYR A 63 20.76 -13.25 2.67
CA TYR A 63 21.24 -12.41 3.77
C TYR A 63 20.17 -12.22 4.84
N ASN A 64 18.90 -11.99 4.46
CA ASN A 64 17.83 -11.76 5.43
C ASN A 64 17.31 -13.06 6.06
N TYR A 65 17.15 -14.12 5.28
CA TYR A 65 16.37 -15.31 5.65
C TYR A 65 17.15 -16.62 5.57
N GLY A 66 18.45 -16.59 5.27
CA GLY A 66 19.28 -17.78 5.12
C GLY A 66 18.74 -18.73 4.06
N THR A 67 18.67 -20.02 4.40
CA THR A 67 18.19 -21.09 3.50
C THR A 67 16.70 -20.98 3.16
N ASP A 68 15.91 -20.23 3.94
CA ASP A 68 14.47 -20.08 3.72
C ASP A 68 14.15 -19.32 2.41
N VAL A 69 15.15 -18.69 1.79
CA VAL A 69 15.04 -18.14 0.43
C VAL A 69 14.57 -19.19 -0.59
N ILE A 70 14.76 -20.48 -0.30
CA ILE A 70 14.27 -21.61 -1.12
C ILE A 70 12.75 -21.55 -1.31
N HIS A 71 12.00 -21.06 -0.33
CA HIS A 71 10.54 -20.95 -0.42
C HIS A 71 10.12 -20.11 -1.63
N HIS A 72 10.81 -18.99 -1.89
CA HIS A 72 10.54 -18.14 -3.06
C HIS A 72 10.85 -18.85 -4.37
N LEU A 73 11.93 -19.63 -4.41
CA LEU A 73 12.33 -20.38 -5.60
C LEU A 73 11.30 -21.46 -5.94
N ILE A 74 10.81 -22.17 -4.92
CA ILE A 74 9.71 -23.15 -5.06
C ILE A 74 8.48 -22.45 -5.63
N THR A 75 8.09 -21.30 -5.07
CA THR A 75 6.90 -20.58 -5.51
C THR A 75 7.01 -20.10 -6.96
N ILE A 76 8.12 -19.45 -7.32
CA ILE A 76 8.37 -18.95 -8.69
C ILE A 76 8.37 -20.11 -9.69
N THR A 77 9.08 -21.19 -9.39
CA THR A 77 9.21 -22.35 -10.28
C THR A 77 7.87 -23.03 -10.51
N THR A 78 7.11 -23.26 -9.44
CA THR A 78 5.80 -23.93 -9.49
C THR A 78 4.81 -23.10 -10.31
N CYS A 79 4.72 -21.80 -10.06
CA CYS A 79 3.84 -20.92 -10.81
C CYS A 79 4.26 -20.83 -12.28
N TYR A 80 5.56 -20.73 -12.56
CA TYR A 80 6.08 -20.69 -13.92
C TYR A 80 5.73 -21.96 -14.70
N ALA A 81 5.92 -23.13 -14.10
CA ALA A 81 5.60 -24.41 -14.74
C ALA A 81 4.12 -24.48 -15.15
N VAL A 82 3.21 -24.04 -14.28
CA VAL A 82 1.77 -24.02 -14.59
C VAL A 82 1.42 -23.00 -15.69
N LEU A 83 2.03 -21.82 -15.64
CA LEU A 83 1.84 -20.80 -16.69
C LEU A 83 2.40 -21.25 -18.05
N TYR A 84 3.45 -22.05 -18.06
CA TYR A 84 4.02 -22.63 -19.27
C TYR A 84 3.14 -23.76 -19.85
N ILE A 85 2.60 -24.63 -19.00
CA ILE A 85 1.75 -25.76 -19.41
C ILE A 85 0.36 -25.30 -19.87
N SER A 86 -0.23 -24.30 -19.20
CA SER A 86 -1.59 -23.83 -19.46
C SER A 86 -1.66 -22.31 -19.58
N PRO A 87 -1.00 -21.72 -20.59
CA PRO A 87 -0.86 -20.27 -20.71
C PRO A 87 -2.22 -19.58 -20.90
N GLY A 88 -2.44 -18.54 -20.11
CA GLY A 88 -3.63 -17.70 -20.20
C GLY A 88 -4.96 -18.41 -19.92
N SER A 89 -4.96 -19.60 -19.32
CA SER A 89 -6.19 -20.33 -19.00
C SER A 89 -6.79 -19.90 -17.64
N VAL A 90 -8.08 -20.18 -17.44
CA VAL A 90 -8.71 -20.01 -16.11
C VAL A 90 -8.02 -20.89 -15.07
N PHE A 91 -7.58 -22.08 -15.47
CA PHE A 91 -6.88 -23.03 -14.60
C PHE A 91 -5.57 -22.43 -14.09
N SER A 92 -4.72 -21.86 -14.95
CA SER A 92 -3.43 -21.33 -14.50
C SER A 92 -3.58 -20.11 -13.60
N VAL A 93 -4.59 -19.26 -13.83
CA VAL A 93 -4.96 -18.16 -12.92
C VAL A 93 -5.41 -18.70 -11.56
N ALA A 94 -6.38 -19.61 -11.54
CA ALA A 94 -6.94 -20.16 -10.31
C ALA A 94 -5.87 -20.92 -9.51
N PHE A 95 -5.09 -21.78 -10.18
CA PHE A 95 -3.99 -22.50 -9.56
C PHE A 95 -2.96 -21.55 -8.96
N THR A 96 -2.47 -20.57 -9.72
CA THR A 96 -1.44 -19.63 -9.23
C THR A 96 -1.95 -18.86 -8.01
N PHE A 97 -3.21 -18.40 -8.04
CA PHE A 97 -3.82 -17.71 -6.91
C PHE A 97 -3.96 -18.59 -5.68
N ILE A 98 -4.55 -19.78 -5.82
CA ILE A 98 -4.78 -20.72 -4.71
C ILE A 98 -3.45 -21.18 -4.13
N PHE A 99 -2.50 -21.59 -4.97
CA PHE A 99 -1.19 -22.08 -4.53
C PHE A 99 -0.41 -20.99 -3.79
N THR A 100 -0.26 -19.79 -4.37
CA THR A 100 0.52 -18.71 -3.72
C THR A 100 -0.12 -18.25 -2.41
N MET A 101 -1.46 -18.12 -2.36
CA MET A 101 -2.16 -17.80 -1.12
C MET A 101 -2.04 -18.91 -0.08
N ALA A 102 -2.25 -20.18 -0.45
CA ALA A 102 -2.14 -21.31 0.47
C ALA A 102 -0.71 -21.45 1.01
N TYR A 103 0.30 -21.30 0.16
CA TYR A 103 1.70 -21.38 0.55
C TYR A 103 2.09 -20.26 1.53
N LEU A 104 1.65 -19.03 1.26
CA LEU A 104 1.82 -17.90 2.17
C LEU A 104 1.13 -18.15 3.52
N LEU A 105 -0.13 -18.59 3.51
CA LEU A 105 -0.90 -18.85 4.73
C LEU A 105 -0.29 -19.99 5.56
N ILE A 106 0.15 -21.07 4.92
CA ILE A 106 0.90 -22.14 5.60
C ILE A 106 2.19 -21.58 6.21
N GLY A 107 2.92 -20.73 5.47
CA GLY A 107 4.07 -20.02 6.00
C GLY A 107 3.74 -19.24 7.27
N TYR A 108 2.70 -18.40 7.25
CA TYR A 108 2.26 -17.69 8.45
C TYR A 108 1.93 -18.62 9.60
N TYR A 109 1.15 -19.67 9.35
CA TYR A 109 0.80 -20.64 10.40
C TYR A 109 2.04 -21.26 11.07
N LEU A 110 3.11 -21.48 10.30
CA LEU A 110 4.34 -22.09 10.79
C LEU A 110 5.31 -21.10 11.46
N THR A 111 5.27 -19.81 11.09
CA THR A 111 6.29 -18.84 11.51
C THR A 111 5.77 -17.68 12.35
N SER A 112 4.46 -17.43 12.42
CA SER A 112 3.91 -16.26 13.10
C SER A 112 4.07 -16.33 14.62
N THR A 113 4.50 -15.23 15.23
CA THR A 113 4.59 -15.01 16.67
C THR A 113 3.59 -13.92 17.12
N ASP A 114 3.50 -13.65 18.42
CA ASP A 114 2.69 -12.54 18.95
C ASP A 114 3.29 -11.14 18.65
N SER A 115 4.39 -11.08 17.91
CA SER A 115 5.11 -9.87 17.53
C SER A 115 5.25 -9.79 16.00
N TYR A 116 5.65 -8.62 15.49
CA TYR A 116 5.83 -8.48 14.04
C TYR A 116 7.09 -9.22 13.57
N ASP A 117 6.89 -10.33 12.85
CA ASP A 117 7.98 -11.16 12.35
C ASP A 117 8.53 -10.66 11.00
N ILE A 118 9.86 -10.56 10.92
CA ILE A 118 10.57 -10.30 9.66
C ILE A 118 11.24 -11.60 9.22
N VAL A 119 10.45 -12.44 8.56
CA VAL A 119 10.86 -13.77 8.06
C VAL A 119 10.53 -13.89 6.57
N TRP A 120 10.84 -15.05 5.97
CA TRP A 120 10.68 -15.29 4.53
C TRP A 120 9.24 -15.06 4.02
N THR A 121 8.23 -15.15 4.87
CA THR A 121 6.84 -14.89 4.47
C THR A 121 6.62 -13.42 4.05
N MET A 122 7.43 -12.47 4.52
CA MET A 122 7.30 -11.05 4.16
C MET A 122 7.47 -10.78 2.64
N PRO A 123 8.58 -11.17 1.99
CA PRO A 123 8.69 -11.09 0.53
C PRO A 123 7.70 -12.00 -0.20
N GLU A 124 7.29 -13.12 0.42
CA GLU A 124 6.29 -14.02 -0.17
C GLU A 124 4.94 -13.29 -0.39
N CYS A 125 4.56 -12.36 0.49
CA CYS A 125 3.38 -11.50 0.32
C CYS A 125 3.41 -10.71 -0.99
N VAL A 126 4.57 -10.14 -1.32
CA VAL A 126 4.80 -9.39 -2.56
C VAL A 126 4.81 -10.34 -3.75
N LEU A 127 5.35 -11.54 -3.57
CA LEU A 127 5.44 -12.55 -4.60
C LEU A 127 4.07 -13.08 -5.03
N VAL A 128 3.13 -13.25 -4.08
CA VAL A 128 1.72 -13.55 -4.37
C VAL A 128 1.20 -12.57 -5.41
N MET A 129 1.32 -11.26 -5.18
CA MET A 129 0.83 -10.24 -6.11
C MET A 129 1.53 -10.29 -7.48
N LYS A 130 2.86 -10.45 -7.49
CA LYS A 130 3.64 -10.50 -8.73
C LYS A 130 3.22 -11.68 -9.61
N LEU A 131 3.12 -12.88 -9.04
CA LEU A 131 2.85 -14.11 -9.80
C LEU A 131 1.38 -14.25 -10.19
N THR A 132 0.45 -13.90 -9.31
CA THR A 132 -0.97 -13.88 -9.65
C THR A 132 -1.29 -12.76 -10.64
N GLY A 133 -0.66 -11.60 -10.52
CA GLY A 133 -0.71 -10.53 -11.52
C GLY A 133 -0.18 -10.98 -12.88
N LEU A 134 0.94 -11.72 -12.91
CA LEU A 134 1.47 -12.34 -14.13
C LEU A 134 0.47 -13.31 -14.77
N ALA A 135 -0.15 -14.18 -13.97
CA ALA A 135 -1.17 -15.11 -14.45
C ALA A 135 -2.37 -14.36 -15.07
N TYR A 136 -2.87 -13.32 -14.40
CA TYR A 136 -3.93 -12.47 -14.93
C TYR A 136 -3.53 -11.72 -16.20
N ASN A 137 -2.30 -11.20 -16.28
CA ASN A 137 -1.83 -10.49 -17.46
C ASN A 137 -1.70 -11.40 -18.68
N LEU A 138 -1.31 -12.66 -18.49
CA LEU A 138 -1.33 -13.69 -19.55
C LEU A 138 -2.76 -14.05 -19.96
N TYR A 139 -3.64 -14.24 -18.98
CA TYR A 139 -5.05 -14.53 -19.23
C TYR A 139 -5.76 -13.43 -20.02
N ASP A 140 -5.52 -12.17 -19.66
CA ASP A 140 -6.09 -11.04 -20.37
C ASP A 140 -5.44 -10.88 -21.75
N GLY A 141 -4.14 -11.16 -21.90
CA GLY A 141 -3.42 -11.01 -23.17
C GLY A 141 -3.77 -12.00 -24.27
N ILE A 142 -4.43 -13.12 -23.94
CA ILE A 142 -4.98 -14.04 -24.95
C ILE A 142 -6.43 -13.71 -25.34
N ARG A 143 -7.06 -12.72 -24.70
CA ARG A 143 -8.46 -12.35 -24.91
C ARG A 143 -8.60 -11.15 -25.86
N PRO A 144 -9.78 -10.97 -26.50
CA PRO A 144 -10.03 -9.80 -27.33
C PRO A 144 -9.95 -8.49 -26.53
N GLU A 145 -9.19 -7.52 -27.04
CA GLU A 145 -8.93 -6.24 -26.34
C GLU A 145 -10.18 -5.44 -25.98
N LYS A 146 -11.26 -5.56 -26.78
CA LYS A 146 -12.51 -4.81 -26.61
C LYS A 146 -13.19 -5.03 -25.24
N GLY A 147 -12.88 -6.12 -24.54
CA GLY A 147 -13.43 -6.40 -23.20
C GLY A 147 -12.56 -5.96 -22.03
N LEU A 148 -11.35 -5.47 -22.28
CA LEU A 148 -10.35 -5.16 -21.25
C LEU A 148 -10.40 -3.69 -20.84
N SER A 149 -10.05 -3.41 -19.58
CA SER A 149 -9.79 -2.04 -19.15
C SER A 149 -8.53 -1.49 -19.82
N LYS A 150 -8.41 -0.16 -19.96
CA LYS A 150 -7.18 0.47 -20.48
C LYS A 150 -5.94 0.02 -19.72
N HIS A 151 -6.06 -0.15 -18.41
CA HIS A 151 -4.97 -0.67 -17.60
C HIS A 151 -4.62 -2.11 -17.97
N ALA A 152 -5.61 -3.02 -18.01
CA ALA A 152 -5.39 -4.42 -18.37
C ALA A 152 -4.75 -4.55 -19.76
N GLN A 153 -5.18 -3.76 -20.74
CA GLN A 153 -4.54 -3.69 -22.07
C GLN A 153 -3.05 -3.29 -21.97
N SER A 154 -2.72 -2.29 -21.15
CA SER A 154 -1.34 -1.80 -21.01
C SER A 154 -0.36 -2.79 -20.39
N VAL A 155 -0.85 -3.77 -19.61
CA VAL A 155 -0.02 -4.77 -18.92
C VAL A 155 -0.20 -6.19 -19.45
N ALA A 156 -1.10 -6.39 -20.41
CA ALA A 156 -1.38 -7.68 -21.02
C ALA A 156 -0.13 -8.31 -21.65
N LEU A 157 -0.04 -9.64 -21.53
CA LEU A 157 1.06 -10.44 -22.07
C LEU A 157 0.49 -11.46 -23.06
N THR A 158 0.88 -11.35 -24.33
CA THR A 158 0.39 -12.23 -25.40
C THR A 158 1.12 -13.58 -25.48
N GLN A 159 2.24 -13.71 -24.77
CA GLN A 159 3.07 -14.92 -24.74
C GLN A 159 3.68 -15.12 -23.36
N VAL A 160 3.93 -16.39 -23.01
CA VAL A 160 4.64 -16.73 -21.76
C VAL A 160 6.05 -16.13 -21.80
N PRO A 161 6.43 -15.28 -20.83
CA PRO A 161 7.79 -14.77 -20.73
C PRO A 161 8.79 -15.91 -20.51
N CYS A 162 10.04 -15.72 -20.93
CA CYS A 162 11.06 -16.73 -20.65
C CYS A 162 11.32 -16.83 -19.12
N PRO A 163 11.81 -17.98 -18.63
CA PRO A 163 11.99 -18.21 -17.19
C PRO A 163 12.90 -17.14 -16.56
N LEU A 164 13.98 -16.80 -17.27
CA LEU A 164 14.96 -15.82 -16.81
C LEU A 164 14.33 -14.44 -16.52
N THR A 165 13.38 -13.99 -17.34
CA THR A 165 12.67 -12.73 -17.13
C THR A 165 11.72 -12.80 -15.92
N VAL A 166 11.02 -13.94 -15.72
CA VAL A 166 10.10 -14.13 -14.57
C VAL A 166 10.87 -14.18 -13.25
N PHE A 167 11.97 -14.92 -13.20
CA PHE A 167 12.83 -14.96 -12.01
C PHE A 167 13.42 -13.59 -11.69
N ALA A 168 13.93 -12.87 -12.69
CA ALA A 168 14.55 -11.57 -12.46
C ALA A 168 13.56 -10.48 -12.03
N HIS A 169 12.29 -10.56 -12.46
CA HIS A 169 11.23 -9.69 -11.95
C HIS A 169 10.79 -10.07 -10.54
N SER A 170 10.62 -11.36 -10.28
CA SER A 170 10.20 -11.88 -8.98
C SER A 170 11.22 -11.52 -7.90
N LEU A 171 12.50 -11.77 -8.19
CA LEU A 171 13.65 -11.51 -7.32
C LEU A 171 14.29 -10.14 -7.56
N PHE A 172 13.57 -9.19 -8.18
CA PHE A 172 14.12 -7.87 -8.45
C PHE A 172 14.61 -7.21 -7.14
N PRO A 173 15.91 -6.95 -6.97
CA PRO A 173 16.53 -6.72 -5.65
C PRO A 173 16.00 -5.47 -4.94
N LEU A 174 15.52 -4.48 -5.70
CA LEU A 174 15.07 -3.20 -5.15
C LEU A 174 13.65 -3.25 -4.59
N THR A 175 12.86 -4.29 -4.91
CA THR A 175 11.46 -4.41 -4.48
C THR A 175 11.05 -5.78 -3.98
N PHE A 176 11.92 -6.78 -4.10
CA PHE A 176 11.62 -8.16 -3.71
C PHE A 176 11.28 -8.28 -2.21
N LEU A 177 12.04 -7.62 -1.32
CA LEU A 177 11.87 -7.77 0.13
C LEU A 177 10.56 -7.17 0.66
N ILE A 178 10.21 -5.94 0.22
CA ILE A 178 9.13 -5.14 0.84
C ILE A 178 8.24 -4.41 -0.17
N GLY A 179 8.41 -4.64 -1.47
CA GLY A 179 7.83 -3.82 -2.52
C GLY A 179 8.65 -2.54 -2.77
N PRO A 180 8.14 -1.59 -3.56
CA PRO A 180 6.81 -1.54 -4.20
C PRO A 180 6.55 -2.64 -5.24
N HIS A 181 5.30 -3.11 -5.32
CA HIS A 181 4.85 -3.99 -6.38
C HIS A 181 4.79 -3.27 -7.74
N PHE A 182 5.15 -3.96 -8.82
CA PHE A 182 4.90 -3.52 -10.19
C PHE A 182 4.75 -4.72 -11.13
N TYR A 183 4.00 -4.55 -12.22
CA TYR A 183 3.74 -5.62 -13.20
C TYR A 183 4.97 -5.97 -14.05
N LEU A 184 5.03 -7.22 -14.53
CA LEU A 184 6.12 -7.71 -15.36
C LEU A 184 6.32 -6.89 -16.64
N LYS A 185 5.25 -6.33 -17.22
CA LYS A 185 5.36 -5.48 -18.40
C LYS A 185 6.27 -4.27 -18.17
N ARG A 186 6.16 -3.61 -17.00
CA ARG A 186 7.04 -2.50 -16.59
C ARG A 186 8.49 -2.96 -16.50
N TYR A 187 8.72 -4.15 -15.94
CA TYR A 187 10.05 -4.74 -15.88
C TYR A 187 10.66 -4.94 -17.28
N GLN A 188 9.88 -5.50 -18.20
CA GLN A 188 10.31 -5.72 -19.59
C GLN A 188 10.62 -4.40 -20.29
N ASP A 189 9.76 -3.40 -20.13
CA ASP A 189 9.96 -2.07 -20.70
C ASP A 189 11.24 -1.41 -20.15
N PHE A 190 11.50 -1.55 -18.85
CA PHE A 190 12.74 -1.09 -18.19
C PHE A 190 14.00 -1.73 -18.76
N VAL A 191 14.11 -3.07 -18.75
CA VAL A 191 15.33 -3.75 -19.25
C VAL A 191 15.51 -3.61 -20.76
N SER A 192 14.44 -3.29 -21.49
CA SER A 192 14.48 -2.99 -22.92
C SER A 192 14.88 -1.55 -23.26
N GLY A 193 15.03 -0.69 -22.24
CA GLY A 193 15.42 0.71 -22.43
C GLY A 193 14.29 1.63 -22.90
N LYS A 194 13.01 1.26 -22.68
CA LYS A 194 11.90 2.15 -23.05
C LYS A 194 11.73 3.34 -22.12
N PHE A 195 12.27 3.27 -20.90
CA PHE A 195 12.33 4.39 -19.96
C PHE A 195 13.52 5.31 -20.27
N THR A 196 13.61 5.73 -21.53
CA THR A 196 14.60 6.71 -21.98
C THR A 196 13.93 8.08 -22.05
N GLU A 197 14.41 8.99 -21.23
CA GLU A 197 13.98 10.38 -21.23
C GLU A 197 14.51 11.13 -22.45
N LYS A 198 13.80 12.19 -22.87
CA LYS A 198 14.38 13.18 -23.80
C LYS A 198 15.58 13.92 -23.20
N GLU A 199 15.66 14.01 -21.86
CA GLU A 199 16.71 14.71 -21.09
C GLU A 199 17.76 13.76 -20.47
N SER A 200 18.01 12.59 -21.08
CA SER A 200 19.05 11.69 -20.59
C SER A 200 20.42 12.38 -20.57
N VAL A 201 21.14 12.29 -19.46
CA VAL A 201 22.51 12.81 -19.34
C VAL A 201 23.48 11.67 -19.63
N ASN A 202 24.27 11.79 -20.71
CA ASN A 202 25.19 10.74 -21.17
C ASN A 202 24.51 9.37 -21.40
N GLY A 203 23.24 9.38 -21.86
CA GLY A 203 22.45 8.16 -22.08
C GLY A 203 21.90 7.51 -20.79
N LEU A 204 22.04 8.16 -19.63
CA LEU A 204 21.49 7.71 -18.36
C LEU A 204 20.29 8.60 -17.92
N PRO A 205 19.27 8.03 -17.25
CA PRO A 205 18.08 8.80 -16.86
C PRO A 205 18.38 9.87 -15.78
N ASN A 206 17.84 11.08 -15.86
CA ASN A 206 18.17 12.18 -14.94
C ASN A 206 17.39 12.10 -13.60
N CYS A 207 17.65 11.03 -12.83
CA CYS A 207 16.87 10.66 -11.65
C CYS A 207 17.62 10.80 -10.31
N ILE A 208 18.88 11.25 -10.31
CA ILE A 208 19.72 11.27 -9.10
C ILE A 208 19.13 12.20 -8.03
N ARG A 209 18.80 13.44 -8.39
CA ARG A 209 18.21 14.40 -7.44
C ARG A 209 16.87 13.89 -6.87
N PRO A 210 15.90 13.45 -7.69
CA PRO A 210 14.69 12.80 -7.19
C PRO A 210 14.94 11.61 -6.26
N ALA A 211 15.91 10.74 -6.58
CA ALA A 211 16.28 9.60 -5.73
C ALA A 211 16.79 10.04 -4.36
N VAL A 212 17.72 11.01 -4.32
CA VAL A 212 18.27 11.56 -3.07
C VAL A 212 17.18 12.21 -2.24
N THR A 213 16.34 13.06 -2.84
CA THR A 213 15.22 13.71 -2.14
C THR A 213 14.27 12.69 -1.54
N ARG A 214 13.90 11.63 -2.29
CA ARG A 214 13.02 10.58 -1.79
C ARG A 214 13.63 9.80 -0.63
N SER A 215 14.92 9.52 -0.70
CA SER A 215 15.68 8.78 0.33
C SER A 215 15.84 9.59 1.62
N LEU A 216 16.14 10.89 1.51
CA LEU A 216 16.23 11.79 2.66
C LEU A 216 14.92 11.84 3.44
N LEU A 217 13.78 11.87 2.75
CA LEU A 217 12.47 11.77 3.39
C LEU A 217 12.30 10.43 4.11
N GLY A 218 12.79 9.32 3.53
CA GLY A 218 12.80 8.02 4.19
C GLY A 218 13.54 8.03 5.54
N PHE A 219 14.74 8.63 5.59
CA PHE A 219 15.49 8.78 6.84
C PHE A 219 14.80 9.69 7.86
N ILE A 220 14.17 10.78 7.43
CA ILE A 220 13.39 11.66 8.31
C ILE A 220 12.24 10.87 8.96
N TYR A 221 11.47 10.12 8.17
CA TYR A 221 10.37 9.30 8.69
C TYR A 221 10.86 8.20 9.62
N LEU A 222 12.02 7.57 9.32
CA LEU A 222 12.64 6.58 10.20
C LEU A 222 13.03 7.19 11.55
N GLY A 223 13.63 8.38 11.54
CA GLY A 223 14.01 9.11 12.75
C GLY A 223 12.79 9.49 13.60
N VAL A 224 11.73 10.01 12.97
CA VAL A 224 10.47 10.34 13.66
C VAL A 224 9.83 9.09 14.26
N TYR A 225 9.75 7.99 13.50
CA TYR A 225 9.28 6.71 14.00
C TYR A 225 10.06 6.26 15.24
N GLN A 226 11.39 6.31 15.17
CA GLN A 226 12.26 5.88 16.27
C GLN A 226 12.03 6.70 17.54
N VAL A 227 11.93 8.03 17.41
CA VAL A 227 11.66 8.92 18.55
C VAL A 227 10.29 8.61 19.18
N VAL A 228 9.26 8.42 18.35
CA VAL A 228 7.93 8.08 18.88
C VAL A 228 7.95 6.70 19.54
N ASN A 229 8.60 5.69 18.95
CA ASN A 229 8.67 4.35 19.51
C ASN A 229 9.41 4.29 20.86
N MET A 230 10.40 5.17 21.07
CA MET A 230 11.09 5.31 22.36
C MET A 230 10.20 5.91 23.47
N ILE A 231 9.20 6.73 23.10
CA ILE A 231 8.32 7.43 24.05
C ILE A 231 7.01 6.65 24.27
N TYR A 232 6.42 6.18 23.18
CA TYR A 232 5.14 5.46 23.11
C TYR A 232 5.37 4.18 22.30
N SER A 233 5.92 3.15 22.95
CA SER A 233 6.09 1.84 22.31
C SER A 233 4.74 1.14 22.12
N ASP A 234 4.74 0.04 21.37
CA ASP A 234 3.53 -0.78 21.21
C ASP A 234 3.03 -1.31 22.56
N GLU A 235 3.93 -1.67 23.48
CA GLU A 235 3.63 -2.08 24.86
C GLU A 235 2.95 -0.98 25.67
N TYR A 236 3.37 0.27 25.48
CA TYR A 236 2.80 1.41 26.18
C TYR A 236 1.29 1.51 25.92
N MET A 237 0.84 1.25 24.69
CA MET A 237 -0.56 1.41 24.27
C MET A 237 -1.54 0.47 24.97
N TYR A 238 -1.06 -0.61 25.58
CA TYR A 238 -1.87 -1.52 26.38
C TYR A 238 -1.37 -1.62 27.83
N SER A 239 -0.57 -0.65 28.29
CA SER A 239 -0.12 -0.53 29.68
C SER A 239 -1.18 0.08 30.58
N ASP A 240 -1.10 -0.18 31.88
CA ASP A 240 -2.01 0.45 32.86
C ASP A 240 -1.82 1.97 32.94
N GLU A 241 -0.61 2.47 32.70
CA GLU A 241 -0.33 3.90 32.63
C GLU A 241 -1.14 4.57 31.52
N TYR A 242 -1.14 4.01 30.31
CA TYR A 242 -1.95 4.51 29.20
C TYR A 242 -3.43 4.40 29.51
N MET A 243 -3.90 3.27 30.06
CA MET A 243 -5.32 3.05 30.36
C MET A 243 -5.87 4.05 31.38
N ASN A 244 -5.06 4.42 32.38
CA ASN A 244 -5.42 5.35 33.46
C ASN A 244 -5.22 6.84 33.11
N ALA A 245 -4.61 7.14 31.96
CA ALA A 245 -4.43 8.52 31.53
C ALA A 245 -5.78 9.22 31.22
N PRO A 246 -5.88 10.56 31.43
CA PRO A 246 -7.08 11.31 31.04
C PRO A 246 -7.43 11.13 29.57
N PHE A 247 -8.73 11.15 29.24
CA PHE A 247 -9.22 10.87 27.88
C PHE A 247 -8.56 11.71 26.77
N TRP A 248 -8.30 12.99 27.03
CA TRP A 248 -7.62 13.87 26.06
C TRP A 248 -6.16 13.43 25.82
N LYS A 249 -5.44 13.01 26.87
CA LYS A 249 -4.05 12.55 26.79
C LYS A 249 -3.99 11.23 26.03
N ARG A 250 -4.90 10.29 26.35
CA ARG A 250 -5.04 9.03 25.60
C ARG A 250 -5.29 9.30 24.12
N SER A 251 -6.21 10.22 23.80
CA SER A 251 -6.57 10.59 22.42
C SER A 251 -5.42 11.20 21.63
N PHE A 252 -4.66 12.09 22.26
CA PHE A 252 -3.46 12.64 21.64
C PHE A 252 -2.41 11.56 21.38
N ILE A 253 -2.10 10.73 22.38
CA ILE A 253 -1.12 9.64 22.27
C ILE A 253 -1.55 8.63 21.20
N LEU A 254 -2.82 8.23 21.18
CA LEU A 254 -3.36 7.30 20.19
C LEU A 254 -3.16 7.82 18.77
N GLY A 255 -3.40 9.11 18.53
CA GLY A 255 -3.16 9.70 17.23
C GLY A 255 -1.67 9.77 16.87
N VAL A 256 -0.79 10.16 17.81
CA VAL A 256 0.67 10.19 17.58
C VAL A 256 1.21 8.78 17.26
N TRP A 257 0.93 7.82 18.13
CA TRP A 257 1.34 6.43 17.97
C TRP A 257 0.73 5.81 16.71
N GLY A 258 -0.56 6.05 16.46
CA GLY A 258 -1.27 5.58 15.29
C GLY A 258 -0.63 6.01 13.98
N ARG A 259 -0.16 7.26 13.88
CA ARG A 259 0.59 7.73 12.71
C ARG A 259 1.98 7.11 12.63
N SER A 260 2.66 6.98 13.77
CA SER A 260 3.97 6.34 13.83
C SER A 260 3.94 4.89 13.36
N ALA A 261 2.85 4.16 13.61
CA ALA A 261 2.64 2.81 13.11
C ALA A 261 2.73 2.71 11.58
N PHE A 262 2.37 3.77 10.84
CA PHE A 262 2.58 3.87 9.39
C PHE A 262 4.00 4.30 9.04
N TYR A 263 4.62 5.18 9.83
CA TYR A 263 5.94 5.75 9.54
C TYR A 263 7.04 4.70 9.40
N LYS A 264 7.00 3.58 10.15
CA LYS A 264 7.95 2.48 9.93
C LYS A 264 7.90 1.91 8.51
N TYR A 265 6.71 1.71 7.96
CA TYR A 265 6.52 1.20 6.60
C TYR A 265 6.85 2.28 5.57
N ILE A 266 6.38 3.52 5.79
CA ILE A 266 6.66 4.65 4.89
C ILE A 266 8.17 4.86 4.79
N ALA A 267 8.90 4.83 5.89
CA ALA A 267 10.35 5.01 5.91
C ALA A 267 11.07 4.01 5.00
N VAL A 268 10.83 2.71 5.18
CA VAL A 268 11.50 1.67 4.38
C VAL A 268 11.05 1.69 2.92
N TRP A 269 9.79 2.02 2.63
CA TRP A 269 9.33 2.21 1.26
C TRP A 269 9.95 3.42 0.58
N LEU A 270 10.08 4.57 1.26
CA LEU A 270 10.73 5.75 0.69
C LEU A 270 12.20 5.49 0.35
N LEU A 271 12.91 4.72 1.19
CA LEU A 271 14.29 4.31 0.93
C LEU A 271 14.35 3.36 -0.29
N GLY A 272 13.49 2.33 -0.35
CA GLY A 272 13.42 1.40 -1.48
C GLY A 272 12.99 2.08 -2.79
N GLU A 273 12.06 3.02 -2.72
CA GLU A 273 11.66 3.88 -3.83
C GLU A 273 12.84 4.75 -4.30
N GLY A 274 13.64 5.29 -3.39
CA GLY A 274 14.87 6.01 -3.73
C GLY A 274 15.81 5.18 -4.61
N ALA A 275 16.06 3.92 -4.22
CA ALA A 275 16.86 2.99 -5.01
C ALA A 275 16.20 2.66 -6.36
N CYS A 276 14.88 2.47 -6.39
CA CYS A 276 14.14 2.27 -7.65
C CYS A 276 14.26 3.49 -8.58
N ILE A 277 14.08 4.70 -8.06
CA ILE A 277 14.22 5.95 -8.83
C ILE A 277 15.63 6.02 -9.43
N LEU A 278 16.67 5.72 -8.63
CA LEU A 278 18.05 5.73 -9.08
C LEU A 278 18.33 4.76 -10.24
N SER A 279 17.68 3.59 -10.23
CA SER A 279 17.78 2.61 -11.32
C SER A 279 17.14 3.10 -12.62
N GLY A 280 16.16 4.01 -12.54
CA GLY A 280 15.39 4.52 -13.68
C GLY A 280 14.07 3.78 -13.94
N ILE A 281 13.78 2.68 -13.24
CA ILE A 281 12.55 1.89 -13.44
C ILE A 281 11.26 2.66 -13.16
N THR A 282 11.32 3.73 -12.36
CA THR A 282 10.15 4.49 -11.92
C THR A 282 9.75 5.63 -12.87
N TYR A 283 10.42 5.76 -14.02
CA TYR A 283 10.04 6.76 -15.01
C TYR A 283 8.60 6.56 -15.46
N ASN A 284 7.82 7.64 -15.49
CA ASN A 284 6.39 7.60 -15.79
C ASN A 284 5.97 8.71 -16.77
N GLY A 285 6.87 9.14 -17.64
CA GLY A 285 6.63 10.21 -18.61
C GLY A 285 6.94 11.60 -18.06
N VAL A 286 6.37 12.60 -18.71
CA VAL A 286 6.59 14.02 -18.41
C VAL A 286 5.24 14.64 -18.01
N SER A 287 5.24 15.43 -16.95
CA SER A 287 4.05 16.15 -16.50
C SER A 287 3.65 17.27 -17.47
N ASP A 288 2.45 17.82 -17.30
CA ASP A 288 1.99 18.99 -18.07
C ASP A 288 2.92 20.20 -17.90
N SER A 289 3.66 20.28 -16.79
CA SER A 289 4.66 21.32 -16.51
C SER A 289 6.01 21.08 -17.19
N GLY A 290 6.16 20.01 -17.99
CA GLY A 290 7.41 19.66 -18.66
C GLY A 290 8.42 18.92 -17.79
N THR A 291 8.07 18.55 -16.56
CA THR A 291 8.99 17.86 -15.63
C THR A 291 8.84 16.33 -15.68
N SER A 292 9.95 15.61 -15.77
CA SER A 292 9.97 14.15 -15.69
C SER A 292 9.38 13.62 -14.38
N GLN A 293 8.54 12.60 -14.49
CA GLN A 293 7.88 11.96 -13.35
C GLN A 293 8.58 10.66 -12.97
N TRP A 294 8.94 10.55 -11.69
CA TRP A 294 9.64 9.41 -11.09
C TRP A 294 8.77 8.62 -10.11
N ASN A 295 7.47 8.51 -10.40
CA ASN A 295 6.46 7.94 -9.52
C ASN A 295 5.90 6.59 -10.00
N GLY A 296 6.50 5.97 -11.01
CA GLY A 296 6.01 4.73 -11.62
C GLY A 296 6.03 3.49 -10.73
N CYS A 297 6.68 3.58 -9.56
CA CYS A 297 6.63 2.60 -8.47
C CYS A 297 6.36 3.28 -7.11
N ALA A 298 5.76 4.47 -7.06
CA ALA A 298 5.49 5.14 -5.78
C ALA A 298 4.48 4.33 -4.97
N ASN A 299 4.82 3.93 -3.75
CA ASN A 299 3.95 3.23 -2.81
C ASN A 299 3.31 4.16 -1.79
N VAL A 300 3.84 5.39 -1.65
CA VAL A 300 3.31 6.38 -0.70
C VAL A 300 3.16 7.76 -1.35
N SER A 301 2.03 8.42 -1.11
CA SER A 301 1.81 9.84 -1.43
C SER A 301 1.87 10.68 -0.15
N LEU A 302 3.05 11.22 0.17
CA LEU A 302 3.27 11.92 1.44
C LEU A 302 2.39 13.16 1.61
N SER A 303 2.16 13.93 0.53
CA SER A 303 1.31 15.13 0.60
C SER A 303 -0.14 14.78 0.91
N VAL A 304 -0.66 13.69 0.34
CA VAL A 304 -2.03 13.23 0.60
C VAL A 304 -2.13 12.60 1.99
N PHE A 305 -1.14 11.80 2.40
CA PHE A 305 -1.08 11.17 3.71
C PHE A 305 -1.01 12.22 4.83
N GLU A 306 -0.07 13.17 4.73
CA GLU A 306 0.11 14.24 5.70
C GLU A 306 -1.03 15.26 5.66
N GLY A 307 -1.67 15.44 4.51
CA GLY A 307 -2.83 16.30 4.29
C GLY A 307 -4.19 15.65 4.56
N ALA A 308 -4.25 14.39 4.99
CA ALA A 308 -5.49 13.62 5.08
C ALA A 308 -6.53 14.25 6.02
N THR A 309 -7.77 14.42 5.52
CA THR A 309 -8.96 14.93 6.21
C THR A 309 -10.16 13.99 6.10
N LYS A 310 -9.97 12.86 5.41
CA LYS A 310 -10.92 11.76 5.20
C LYS A 310 -10.14 10.45 5.20
N PHE A 311 -10.78 9.35 5.54
CA PHE A 311 -10.11 8.04 5.56
C PHE A 311 -9.74 7.54 4.17
N ILE A 312 -10.52 7.91 3.14
CA ILE A 312 -10.16 7.58 1.75
C ILE A 312 -8.80 8.18 1.35
N HIS A 313 -8.39 9.33 1.93
CA HIS A 313 -7.07 9.89 1.65
C HIS A 313 -5.94 8.98 2.16
N TYR A 314 -6.13 8.27 3.29
CA TYR A 314 -5.13 7.31 3.76
C TYR A 314 -5.04 6.09 2.84
N VAL A 315 -6.19 5.55 2.42
CA VAL A 315 -6.25 4.43 1.47
C VAL A 315 -5.58 4.81 0.13
N ASP A 316 -5.85 6.01 -0.39
CA ASP A 316 -5.29 6.48 -1.65
C ASP A 316 -3.79 6.83 -1.57
N SER A 317 -3.25 7.00 -0.36
CA SER A 317 -1.87 7.49 -0.16
C SER A 317 -0.91 6.47 0.43
N PHE A 318 -1.39 5.37 1.00
CA PHE A 318 -0.55 4.36 1.62
C PHE A 318 -0.68 3.02 0.88
N ASN A 319 0.44 2.37 0.62
CA ASN A 319 0.51 1.10 -0.10
C ASN A 319 -0.14 1.14 -1.50
N ILE A 320 0.10 2.24 -2.23
CA ILE A 320 -0.57 2.60 -3.49
C ILE A 320 -0.54 1.46 -4.52
N ASN A 321 0.59 0.79 -4.72
CA ASN A 321 0.69 -0.26 -5.74
C ASN A 321 -0.09 -1.52 -5.36
N THR A 322 -0.18 -1.83 -4.06
CA THR A 322 -1.01 -2.93 -3.56
C THR A 322 -2.48 -2.60 -3.73
N ASN A 323 -2.91 -1.39 -3.36
CA ASN A 323 -4.31 -0.95 -3.55
C ASN A 323 -4.70 -0.95 -5.03
N HIS A 324 -3.81 -0.50 -5.91
CA HIS A 324 -4.00 -0.57 -7.35
C HIS A 324 -4.05 -2.02 -7.85
N TRP A 325 -3.17 -2.90 -7.36
CA TRP A 325 -3.19 -4.32 -7.71
C TRP A 325 -4.49 -5.00 -7.27
N VAL A 326 -4.97 -4.75 -6.06
CA VAL A 326 -6.24 -5.28 -5.54
C VAL A 326 -7.43 -4.74 -6.32
N LEU A 327 -7.42 -3.46 -6.67
CA LEU A 327 -8.47 -2.85 -7.49
C LEU A 327 -8.60 -3.56 -8.85
N GLU A 328 -7.49 -3.75 -9.55
CA GLU A 328 -7.47 -4.30 -10.91
C GLU A 328 -7.66 -5.82 -10.95
N ASN A 329 -7.03 -6.55 -10.02
CA ASN A 329 -6.98 -8.02 -10.05
C ASN A 329 -8.04 -8.69 -9.19
N ILE A 330 -8.66 -7.97 -8.24
CA ILE A 330 -9.70 -8.52 -7.36
C ILE A 330 -10.99 -7.73 -7.51
N TYR A 331 -11.05 -6.47 -7.09
CA TYR A 331 -12.30 -5.70 -7.03
C TYR A 331 -13.03 -5.65 -8.37
N LYS A 332 -12.35 -5.27 -9.46
CA LYS A 332 -12.97 -5.20 -10.79
C LYS A 332 -13.39 -6.58 -11.32
N ARG A 333 -12.71 -7.65 -10.90
CA ARG A 333 -13.06 -9.02 -11.29
C ARG A 333 -14.25 -9.56 -10.51
N LEU A 334 -14.54 -9.02 -9.32
CA LEU A 334 -15.75 -9.29 -8.53
C LEU A 334 -17.02 -8.61 -9.08
N LYS A 335 -16.98 -8.00 -10.27
CA LYS A 335 -18.15 -7.34 -10.89
C LYS A 335 -19.36 -8.27 -11.04
N PHE A 336 -19.15 -9.58 -11.16
CA PHE A 336 -20.23 -10.57 -11.24
C PHE A 336 -21.13 -10.62 -9.99
N LEU A 337 -20.66 -10.13 -8.83
CA LEU A 337 -21.46 -10.06 -7.60
C LEU A 337 -22.57 -9.00 -7.66
N GLY A 338 -22.54 -8.07 -8.62
CA GLY A 338 -23.59 -7.08 -8.82
C GLY A 338 -23.76 -6.02 -7.72
N ASN A 339 -23.00 -6.10 -6.62
CA ASN A 339 -23.11 -5.20 -5.47
C ASN A 339 -21.75 -4.66 -5.02
N LYS A 340 -21.58 -3.33 -5.10
CA LYS A 340 -20.32 -2.65 -4.73
C LYS A 340 -19.91 -2.85 -3.27
N LEU A 341 -20.88 -2.89 -2.33
CA LEU A 341 -20.59 -3.10 -0.91
C LEU A 341 -20.08 -4.52 -0.66
N VAL A 342 -20.68 -5.52 -1.31
CA VAL A 342 -20.24 -6.92 -1.21
C VAL A 342 -18.85 -7.07 -1.83
N SER A 343 -18.61 -6.49 -3.02
CA SER A 343 -17.28 -6.49 -3.64
C SER A 343 -16.23 -5.80 -2.77
N GLN A 344 -16.57 -4.69 -2.11
CA GLN A 344 -15.67 -3.98 -1.19
C GLN A 344 -15.39 -4.82 0.08
N GLY A 345 -16.41 -5.42 0.67
CA GLY A 345 -16.25 -6.31 1.83
C GLY A 345 -15.38 -7.53 1.51
N ALA A 346 -15.56 -8.14 0.33
CA ALA A 346 -14.74 -9.26 -0.13
C ALA A 346 -13.27 -8.85 -0.35
N VAL A 347 -13.02 -7.63 -0.85
CA VAL A 347 -11.66 -7.09 -1.01
C VAL A 347 -10.97 -6.89 0.35
N LEU A 348 -11.67 -6.30 1.32
CA LEU A 348 -11.12 -6.05 2.64
C LEU A 348 -10.91 -7.36 3.42
N LEU A 349 -11.79 -8.35 3.22
CA LEU A 349 -11.58 -9.69 3.74
C LEU A 349 -10.37 -10.37 3.09
N PHE A 350 -10.21 -10.25 1.77
CA PHE A 350 -9.01 -10.74 1.09
C PHE A 350 -7.75 -10.10 1.66
N LEU A 351 -7.73 -8.78 1.88
CA LEU A 351 -6.59 -8.07 2.46
C LEU A 351 -6.29 -8.56 3.88
N ALA A 352 -7.32 -8.78 4.71
CA ALA A 352 -7.14 -9.36 6.05
C ALA A 352 -6.47 -10.74 5.99
N VAL A 353 -6.97 -11.63 5.12
CA VAL A 353 -6.42 -12.97 4.94
C VAL A 353 -5.00 -12.92 4.36
N TRP A 354 -4.76 -12.06 3.36
CA TRP A 354 -3.44 -11.89 2.75
C TRP A 354 -2.38 -11.41 3.75
N HIS A 355 -2.78 -10.64 4.77
CA HIS A 355 -1.88 -10.26 5.86
C HIS A 355 -1.65 -11.37 6.90
N GLY A 356 -2.59 -12.30 7.09
CA GLY A 356 -2.42 -13.50 7.90
C GLY A 356 -3.56 -13.81 8.87
N PHE A 357 -3.26 -14.55 9.94
CA PHE A 357 -4.26 -15.08 10.88
C PHE A 357 -4.46 -14.23 12.14
N HIS A 358 -3.65 -13.20 12.36
CA HIS A 358 -3.82 -12.33 13.52
C HIS A 358 -5.18 -11.62 13.49
N SER A 359 -5.92 -11.74 14.59
CA SER A 359 -7.24 -11.10 14.77
C SER A 359 -7.23 -9.59 14.45
N GLY A 360 -6.10 -8.93 14.68
CA GLY A 360 -5.89 -7.52 14.42
C GLY A 360 -6.11 -7.13 12.96
N TYR A 361 -5.70 -7.97 12.01
CA TYR A 361 -5.90 -7.69 10.59
C TYR A 361 -7.40 -7.59 10.25
N TYR A 362 -8.17 -8.58 10.68
CA TYR A 362 -9.62 -8.62 10.46
C TYR A 362 -10.33 -7.44 11.12
N ALA A 363 -9.97 -7.08 12.35
CA ALA A 363 -10.54 -5.95 13.06
C ALA A 363 -10.23 -4.61 12.35
N THR A 364 -9.00 -4.39 11.89
CA THR A 364 -8.62 -3.17 11.17
C THR A 364 -9.33 -3.04 9.83
N PHE A 365 -9.38 -4.08 9.01
CA PHE A 365 -10.08 -4.02 7.72
C PHE A 365 -11.60 -3.93 7.87
N PHE A 366 -12.16 -4.50 8.94
CA PHE A 366 -13.56 -4.27 9.29
C PHE A 366 -13.83 -2.80 9.67
N MET A 367 -12.94 -2.21 10.48
CA MET A 367 -13.01 -0.78 10.81
C MET A 367 -12.90 0.11 9.57
N GLU A 368 -12.00 -0.23 8.63
CA GLU A 368 -11.90 0.45 7.34
C GLU A 368 -13.21 0.37 6.55
N PHE A 369 -13.84 -0.82 6.49
CA PHE A 369 -15.11 -0.98 5.80
C PHE A 369 -16.20 -0.05 6.35
N ILE A 370 -16.39 -0.05 7.68
CA ILE A 370 -17.46 0.74 8.30
C ILE A 370 -17.21 2.24 8.21
N ILE A 371 -15.96 2.71 8.36
CA ILE A 371 -15.66 4.14 8.36
C ILE A 371 -15.73 4.72 6.95
N ILE A 372 -15.29 3.98 5.93
CA ILE A 372 -15.42 4.40 4.53
C ILE A 372 -16.89 4.41 4.11
N ALA A 373 -17.69 3.42 4.54
CA ALA A 373 -19.13 3.40 4.29
C ALA A 373 -19.82 4.61 4.95
N PHE A 374 -19.47 4.90 6.21
CA PHE A 374 -19.95 6.07 6.94
C PHE A 374 -19.60 7.38 6.23
N GLU A 375 -18.32 7.63 5.93
CA GLU A 375 -17.87 8.88 5.33
C GLU A 375 -18.53 9.11 3.97
N LYS A 376 -18.63 8.07 3.14
CA LYS A 376 -19.24 8.19 1.82
C LYS A 376 -20.71 8.59 1.90
N ASP A 377 -21.47 7.99 2.81
CA ASP A 377 -22.89 8.30 2.97
C ASP A 377 -23.10 9.65 3.68
N PHE A 378 -22.26 10.00 4.67
CA PHE A 378 -22.27 11.32 5.31
C PHE A 378 -21.96 12.44 4.32
N ILE A 379 -20.91 12.29 3.51
CA ILE A 379 -20.54 13.25 2.47
C ILE A 379 -21.66 13.38 1.44
N SER A 380 -22.25 12.26 1.00
CA SER A 380 -23.39 12.30 0.06
C SER A 380 -24.61 13.03 0.65
N ALA A 381 -24.86 12.90 1.96
CA ALA A 381 -25.92 13.66 2.63
C ALA A 381 -25.57 15.15 2.75
N LEU A 382 -24.32 15.49 3.07
CA LEU A 382 -23.82 16.85 3.13
C LEU A 382 -23.90 17.57 1.78
N GLU A 383 -23.54 16.90 0.69
CA GLU A 383 -23.61 17.43 -0.68
C GLU A 383 -25.04 17.76 -1.14
N LYS A 384 -26.06 17.18 -0.50
CA LYS A 384 -27.47 17.50 -0.75
C LYS A 384 -27.94 18.77 -0.02
N ASN A 385 -27.13 19.32 0.88
CA ASN A 385 -27.40 20.58 1.57
C ASN A 385 -26.38 21.65 1.13
N GLN A 386 -26.70 22.33 0.02
CA GLN A 386 -25.81 23.32 -0.57
C GLN A 386 -25.50 24.49 0.37
N SER A 387 -26.47 24.97 1.16
CA SER A 387 -26.22 26.05 2.12
C SER A 387 -25.18 25.71 3.19
N LEU A 388 -25.23 24.49 3.73
CA LEU A 388 -24.24 24.05 4.72
C LEU A 388 -22.88 23.87 4.07
N LEU A 389 -22.85 23.36 2.84
CA LEU A 389 -21.62 23.20 2.07
C LEU A 389 -20.98 24.56 1.75
N GLU A 390 -21.76 25.58 1.37
CA GLU A 390 -21.30 26.96 1.22
C GLU A 390 -20.83 27.56 2.55
N PHE A 391 -21.54 27.29 3.66
CA PHE A 391 -21.13 27.73 4.99
C PHE A 391 -19.75 27.17 5.37
N THR A 392 -19.52 25.87 5.13
CA THR A 392 -18.21 25.23 5.40
C THR A 392 -17.07 25.79 4.55
N ARG A 393 -17.37 26.45 3.43
CA ARG A 393 -16.38 27.07 2.53
C ARG A 393 -16.03 28.51 2.90
N ARG A 394 -16.73 29.14 3.85
CA ARG A 394 -16.40 30.50 4.32
C ARG A 394 -15.00 30.53 4.92
N PRO A 395 -14.19 31.59 4.75
CA PRO A 395 -12.76 31.57 5.09
C PRO A 395 -12.41 31.09 6.51
N TYR A 396 -13.10 31.60 7.54
CA TYR A 396 -12.85 31.17 8.92
C TYR A 396 -13.41 29.77 9.22
N VAL A 397 -14.57 29.45 8.65
CA VAL A 397 -15.24 28.14 8.85
C VAL A 397 -14.47 27.03 8.15
N SER A 398 -13.86 27.29 7.00
CA SER A 398 -13.07 26.29 6.26
C SER A 398 -11.80 25.92 7.02
N ILE A 399 -11.15 26.89 7.69
CA ILE A 399 -10.01 26.63 8.59
C ILE A 399 -10.46 25.77 9.77
N LEU A 400 -11.57 26.14 10.43
CA LEU A 400 -12.10 25.35 11.56
C LEU A 400 -12.53 23.94 11.12
N THR A 401 -13.15 23.82 9.95
CA THR A 401 -13.55 22.53 9.35
C THR A 401 -12.32 21.69 9.05
N TYR A 402 -11.27 22.29 8.48
CA TYR A 402 -10.01 21.62 8.24
C TYR A 402 -9.40 21.11 9.55
N ILE A 403 -9.23 21.96 10.57
CA ILE A 403 -8.68 21.57 11.87
C ILE A 403 -9.51 20.43 12.50
N PHE A 404 -10.84 20.55 12.49
CA PHE A 404 -11.72 19.51 12.99
C PHE A 404 -11.53 18.18 12.26
N LEU A 405 -11.52 18.19 10.92
CA LEU A 405 -11.28 17.00 10.11
C LEU A 405 -9.89 16.42 10.33
N LYS A 406 -8.87 17.25 10.57
CA LYS A 406 -7.52 16.80 10.92
C LYS A 406 -7.49 16.11 12.28
N ILE A 407 -8.14 16.66 13.30
CA ILE A 407 -8.23 16.02 14.62
C ILE A 407 -8.99 14.70 14.52
N TYR A 408 -10.10 14.69 13.77
CA TYR A 408 -10.88 13.50 13.49
C TYR A 408 -10.04 12.40 12.84
N THR A 409 -9.37 12.68 11.71
CA THR A 409 -8.54 11.68 11.05
C THR A 409 -7.35 11.27 11.90
N PHE A 410 -6.73 12.20 12.61
CA PHE A 410 -5.58 11.94 13.49
C PHE A 410 -5.90 10.92 14.59
N ILE A 411 -6.97 11.15 15.35
CA ILE A 411 -7.35 10.27 16.47
C ILE A 411 -7.88 8.92 15.96
N PHE A 412 -8.81 8.96 15.00
CA PHE A 412 -9.45 7.74 14.54
C PHE A 412 -8.53 6.88 13.67
N LEU A 413 -7.47 7.44 13.05
CA LEU A 413 -6.47 6.62 12.38
C LEU A 413 -5.80 5.69 13.40
N GLY A 414 -5.40 6.23 14.55
CA GLY A 414 -4.85 5.44 15.65
C GLY A 414 -5.83 4.39 16.16
N TYR A 415 -7.11 4.74 16.28
CA TYR A 415 -8.16 3.79 16.63
C TYR A 415 -8.30 2.65 15.59
N CYS A 416 -8.32 2.98 14.29
CA CYS A 416 -8.48 1.99 13.23
C CYS A 416 -7.25 1.07 13.07
N ILE A 417 -6.04 1.61 13.24
CA ILE A 417 -4.79 0.85 13.04
C ILE A 417 -4.35 0.07 14.29
N ALA A 418 -4.89 0.39 15.47
CA ALA A 418 -4.49 -0.26 16.72
C ALA A 418 -4.50 -1.80 16.66
N PRO A 419 -5.55 -2.46 16.12
CA PRO A 419 -5.54 -3.91 15.96
C PRO A 419 -4.45 -4.42 15.03
N PHE A 420 -4.26 -3.78 13.87
CA PHE A 420 -3.21 -4.17 12.92
C PHE A 420 -1.81 -4.07 13.52
N ALA A 421 -1.52 -3.00 14.27
CA ALA A 421 -0.22 -2.79 14.87
C ALA A 421 0.05 -3.74 16.04
N LEU A 422 -0.96 -4.05 16.86
CA LEU A 422 -0.82 -4.88 18.06
C LEU A 422 -1.08 -6.38 17.83
N LEU A 423 -1.63 -6.76 16.67
CA LEU A 423 -1.88 -8.12 16.17
C LEU A 423 -2.88 -8.98 17.00
N SER A 424 -2.61 -9.18 18.29
CA SER A 424 -3.32 -10.13 19.16
C SER A 424 -4.52 -9.50 19.87
N TYR A 425 -5.63 -10.25 19.93
CA TYR A 425 -6.90 -9.81 20.53
C TYR A 425 -6.72 -9.22 21.93
N SER A 426 -5.99 -9.93 22.79
CA SER A 426 -5.72 -9.54 24.17
C SER A 426 -5.04 -8.16 24.29
N LYS A 427 -4.27 -7.75 23.28
CA LYS A 427 -3.56 -6.46 23.25
C LYS A 427 -4.48 -5.35 22.74
N TRP A 428 -5.02 -5.48 21.53
CA TRP A 428 -5.78 -4.39 20.90
C TRP A 428 -7.16 -4.15 21.50
N ILE A 429 -7.79 -5.16 22.12
CA ILE A 429 -9.07 -4.98 22.79
C ILE A 429 -8.97 -3.99 23.95
N ARG A 430 -7.80 -3.92 24.62
CA ARG A 430 -7.55 -2.94 25.69
C ARG A 430 -7.66 -1.51 25.16
N VAL A 431 -7.12 -1.24 23.98
CA VAL A 431 -7.27 0.08 23.33
C VAL A 431 -8.75 0.37 23.06
N TYR A 432 -9.54 -0.59 22.55
CA TYR A 432 -10.96 -0.36 22.27
C TYR A 432 -11.80 -0.14 23.52
N THR A 433 -11.54 -0.89 24.58
CA THR A 433 -12.20 -0.71 25.88
C THR A 433 -11.84 0.62 26.53
N ALA A 434 -10.60 1.11 26.39
CA ALA A 434 -10.18 2.43 26.87
C ALA A 434 -11.01 3.58 26.27
N TYR A 435 -11.52 3.36 25.06
CA TYR A 435 -12.37 4.29 24.31
C TYR A 435 -13.85 3.91 24.34
N LEU A 436 -14.25 2.93 25.16
CA LEU A 436 -15.63 2.47 25.27
C LEU A 436 -16.25 2.11 23.90
N PHE A 437 -15.43 1.61 22.98
CA PHE A 437 -15.82 1.32 21.59
C PHE A 437 -16.40 2.53 20.81
N LEU A 438 -16.03 3.76 21.18
CA LEU A 438 -16.57 4.98 20.58
C LEU A 438 -16.49 5.02 19.05
N GLY A 439 -15.40 4.51 18.45
CA GLY A 439 -15.28 4.43 16.99
C GLY A 439 -16.33 3.50 16.36
N HIS A 440 -16.60 2.34 16.99
CA HIS A 440 -17.66 1.44 16.52
C HIS A 440 -19.03 2.09 16.68
N VAL A 441 -19.30 2.69 17.85
CA VAL A 441 -20.56 3.38 18.11
C VAL A 441 -20.79 4.50 17.09
N LEU A 442 -19.75 5.30 16.80
CA LEU A 442 -19.85 6.39 15.83
C LEU A 442 -20.10 5.85 14.41
N PHE A 443 -19.25 4.97 13.89
CA PHE A 443 -19.31 4.61 12.47
C PHE A 443 -20.34 3.52 12.16
N MET A 444 -20.43 2.48 13.00
CA MET A 444 -21.31 1.34 12.77
C MET A 444 -22.77 1.68 13.04
N MET A 445 -23.06 2.51 14.05
CA MET A 445 -24.44 2.88 14.41
C MET A 445 -25.00 4.03 13.57
N TRP A 446 -24.22 4.54 12.60
CA TRP A 446 -24.66 5.60 11.68
C TRP A 446 -26.07 5.38 11.10
N PRO A 447 -26.45 4.18 10.61
CA PRO A 447 -27.81 3.97 10.08
C PRO A 447 -28.93 4.32 11.06
N LEU A 448 -28.70 4.20 12.37
CA LEU A 448 -29.70 4.46 13.40
C LEU A 448 -29.88 5.96 13.66
N TYR A 449 -28.79 6.70 13.82
CA TYR A 449 -28.86 8.13 14.15
C TYR A 449 -28.81 9.05 12.93
N LYS A 450 -28.52 8.52 11.73
CA LYS A 450 -28.56 9.21 10.44
C LYS A 450 -29.87 9.95 10.22
N ILE A 451 -31.01 9.33 10.57
CA ILE A 451 -32.33 9.94 10.35
C ILE A 451 -32.44 11.27 11.09
N GLY A 452 -31.99 11.32 12.35
CA GLY A 452 -31.95 12.54 13.14
C GLY A 452 -30.97 13.55 12.54
N VAL A 453 -29.75 13.14 12.23
CA VAL A 453 -28.72 14.03 11.66
C VAL A 453 -29.17 14.63 10.33
N VAL A 454 -29.74 13.84 9.43
CA VAL A 454 -30.25 14.33 8.15
C VAL A 454 -31.47 15.24 8.34
N ARG A 455 -32.37 14.92 9.27
CA ARG A 455 -33.57 15.73 9.51
C ARG A 455 -33.25 17.10 10.12
N TYR A 456 -32.32 17.14 11.08
CA TYR A 456 -32.06 18.34 11.90
C TYR A 456 -30.82 19.12 11.48
N VAL A 457 -29.81 18.48 10.88
CA VAL A 457 -28.52 19.11 10.52
C VAL A 457 -28.31 19.13 9.01
N LEU A 458 -28.45 17.99 8.33
CA LEU A 458 -28.18 17.85 6.89
C LEU A 458 -29.46 17.89 6.04
N LYS A 459 -30.44 18.72 6.43
CA LYS A 459 -31.75 18.79 5.75
C LYS A 459 -31.55 19.08 4.26
N PRO A 460 -32.00 18.20 3.34
CA PRO A 460 -31.84 18.42 1.91
C PRO A 460 -32.53 19.72 1.48
N GLN A 461 -31.83 20.55 0.72
CA GLN A 461 -32.42 21.71 0.10
C GLN A 461 -32.89 21.33 -1.31
N ARG A 462 -34.15 21.62 -1.65
CA ARG A 462 -34.61 21.47 -3.04
C ARG A 462 -33.82 22.45 -3.90
N SER A 463 -33.21 21.95 -4.98
CA SER A 463 -32.62 22.84 -5.98
C SER A 463 -33.73 23.76 -6.49
N VAL A 464 -33.58 25.08 -6.34
CA VAL A 464 -34.41 26.04 -7.07
C VAL A 464 -34.07 25.82 -8.54
N LYS A 465 -34.92 25.09 -9.27
CA LYS A 465 -34.89 25.13 -10.73
C LYS A 465 -35.20 26.59 -11.08
N ASN A 466 -34.20 27.32 -11.58
CA ASN A 466 -34.42 28.61 -12.20
C ASN A 466 -35.57 28.46 -13.21
N GLY A 467 -36.71 29.08 -12.89
CA GLY A 467 -37.84 29.16 -13.80
C GLY A 467 -37.42 29.97 -15.00
N LYS A 468 -37.11 29.29 -16.11
CA LYS A 468 -37.38 29.89 -17.42
C LYS A 468 -38.89 29.76 -17.60
N GLU A 469 -39.60 30.87 -17.38
CA GLU A 469 -40.95 31.06 -17.89
C GLU A 469 -40.96 30.68 -19.37
N ALA A 470 -41.64 29.58 -19.69
CA ALA A 470 -42.10 29.33 -21.03
C ALA A 470 -43.33 30.21 -21.25
N SER A 471 -43.12 31.42 -21.78
CA SER A 471 -44.20 32.20 -22.36
C SER A 471 -44.79 31.39 -23.53
N ARG A 472 -46.03 30.91 -23.33
CA ARG A 472 -46.86 30.36 -24.40
C ARG A 472 -47.26 31.52 -25.33
N PRO A 473 -47.27 31.32 -26.66
CA PRO A 473 -47.86 32.30 -27.56
C PRO A 473 -49.38 32.24 -27.42
N HIS A 474 -50.01 33.38 -27.12
CA HIS A 474 -51.45 33.56 -27.28
C HIS A 474 -51.78 33.47 -28.77
N LYS A 475 -52.70 32.55 -29.09
CA LYS A 475 -53.54 32.66 -30.28
C LYS A 475 -54.68 33.62 -29.94
N GLU A 476 -54.78 34.70 -30.69
CA GLU A 476 -56.03 35.19 -31.29
C GLU A 476 -55.72 35.57 -32.74
#